data_AF-A0A9D8BW82-F1
#
_entry.id   AF-A0A9D8BW82-F1
#
_cell.length_a   1.000
_cell.length_b   1.000
_cell.length_c   1.000
_cell.angle_alpha   90.00
_cell.angle_beta   90.00
_cell.angle_gamma   90.00
#
_symmetry.space_group_name_H-M   'P 1'
#
loop_
_entity.id
_entity.type
_entity.pdbx_description
1 polymer ?
#
loop_
_entity_poly.entity_id
_entity_poly.type
_entity_poly.pdbx_seq_one_letter_code
_entity_poly.pdbx_strand_id
1 'polypeptide(L)'
;MQQTIKDYSPFTPGQPVDVESFVGRETEIKLLREKVAVAVTGRLRVAFLSGERGIGKSSLARFVRVLADREHQVLGLHTFLGGVTSLREMARRILDRLLKDSVERSWFDKVKQFLGNHVRQVG
;
A
#
# COMPACT_ATOMS: atom_id res chain seq x y z
N MET A 1 23.11 37.32 3.34
CA MET A 1 22.66 36.29 2.38
C MET A 1 21.88 35.25 3.16
N GLN A 2 20.55 35.31 3.13
CA GLN A 2 19.67 34.39 3.87
C GLN A 2 19.61 33.08 3.09
N GLN A 3 20.10 31.99 3.68
CA GLN A 3 19.98 30.65 3.11
C GLN A 3 18.51 30.24 3.15
N THR A 4 17.91 30.07 1.97
CA THR A 4 16.57 29.54 1.79
C THR A 4 16.54 28.10 2.31
N ILE A 5 15.90 27.90 3.46
CA ILE A 5 15.59 26.56 3.99
C ILE A 5 14.78 25.85 2.90
N LYS A 6 15.30 24.74 2.38
CA LYS A 6 14.56 23.91 1.41
C LYS A 6 13.21 23.54 2.02
N ASP A 7 12.14 23.91 1.32
CA ASP A 7 10.76 23.62 1.71
C ASP A 7 10.61 22.16 2.12
N TYR A 8 10.29 21.96 3.39
CA TYR A 8 10.06 20.66 3.97
C TYR A 8 8.77 20.09 3.38
N SER A 9 8.87 19.01 2.60
CA SER A 9 7.68 18.32 2.08
C SER A 9 7.10 17.40 3.15
N PRO A 10 5.81 17.51 3.50
CA PRO A 10 5.15 16.55 4.39
C PRO A 10 5.08 15.14 3.78
N PHE A 11 5.42 14.97 2.50
CA PHE A 11 5.46 13.70 1.79
C PHE A 11 6.86 13.08 1.72
N THR A 12 7.77 13.50 2.59
CA THR A 12 9.14 12.96 2.65
C THR A 12 9.12 11.47 3.02
N PRO A 13 9.75 10.58 2.22
CA PRO A 13 9.78 9.15 2.51
C PRO A 13 10.39 8.85 3.88
N GLY A 14 9.76 7.95 4.65
CA GLY A 14 10.25 7.51 5.96
C GLY A 14 9.61 8.20 7.16
N GLN A 15 8.83 9.28 6.96
CA GLN A 15 8.02 9.89 8.01
C GLN A 15 6.52 9.64 7.77
N PRO A 16 5.73 9.35 8.83
CA PRO A 16 4.27 9.34 8.72
C PRO A 16 3.78 10.73 8.30
N VAL A 17 2.94 10.78 7.28
CA VAL A 17 2.32 12.03 6.83
C VAL A 17 1.21 12.37 7.82
N ASP A 18 1.25 13.59 8.37
CA ASP A 18 0.20 14.08 9.26
C ASP A 18 -1.16 14.07 8.55
N VAL A 19 -2.21 13.73 9.29
CA VAL A 19 -3.59 13.69 8.76
C VAL A 19 -4.00 15.06 8.20
N GLU A 20 -3.49 16.14 8.79
CA GLU A 20 -3.68 17.53 8.33
C GLU A 20 -3.03 17.82 6.96
N SER A 21 -2.09 16.98 6.50
CA SER A 21 -1.47 17.12 5.17
C SER A 21 -2.34 16.56 4.04
N PHE A 22 -3.52 16.01 4.33
CA PHE A 22 -4.48 15.50 3.34
C PHE A 22 -5.64 16.44 3.04
N VAL A 23 -5.60 17.69 3.51
CA VAL A 23 -6.61 18.71 3.17
C VAL A 23 -6.80 18.77 1.65
N GLY A 24 -8.05 18.64 1.20
CA GLY A 24 -8.40 18.63 -0.23
C GLY A 24 -8.33 17.27 -0.95
N ARG A 25 -8.06 16.16 -0.24
CA ARG A 25 -8.06 14.78 -0.80
C ARG A 25 -9.30 13.97 -0.47
N GLU A 26 -10.33 14.59 0.08
CA GLU A 26 -11.55 13.91 0.55
C GLU A 26 -12.22 13.11 -0.57
N THR A 27 -12.28 13.67 -1.78
CA THR A 27 -12.87 13.01 -2.95
C THR A 27 -12.11 11.75 -3.33
N GLU A 28 -10.78 11.80 -3.40
CA GLU A 28 -9.96 10.63 -3.74
C GLU A 28 -9.99 9.57 -2.65
N ILE A 29 -9.97 9.99 -1.37
CA ILE A 29 -10.12 9.08 -0.23
C ILE A 29 -11.46 8.36 -0.31
N LYS A 30 -12.57 9.10 -0.52
CA LYS A 30 -13.91 8.55 -0.65
C LYS A 30 -13.99 7.53 -1.79
N LEU A 31 -13.48 7.88 -2.98
CA LEU A 31 -13.48 7.00 -4.15
C LEU A 31 -12.70 5.70 -3.91
N LEU A 32 -11.52 5.80 -3.31
CA LEU A 32 -10.70 4.62 -3.01
C LEU A 32 -11.34 3.76 -1.91
N ARG A 33 -11.94 4.39 -0.90
CA ARG A 33 -12.68 3.70 0.17
C ARG A 33 -13.89 2.94 -0.37
N GLU A 34 -14.67 3.53 -1.27
CA GLU A 34 -15.79 2.85 -1.95
C GLU A 34 -15.29 1.65 -2.76
N LYS A 35 -14.15 1.77 -3.45
CA LYS A 35 -13.54 0.62 -4.14
C LYS A 35 -13.14 -0.49 -3.18
N VAL A 36 -12.59 -0.15 -2.01
CA VAL A 36 -12.27 -1.15 -0.96
C VAL A 36 -13.54 -1.84 -0.48
N ALA A 37 -14.60 -1.09 -0.15
CA ALA A 37 -15.87 -1.65 0.30
C ALA A 37 -16.45 -2.65 -0.71
N VAL A 38 -16.40 -2.33 -2.00
CA VAL A 38 -16.79 -3.27 -3.07
C VAL A 38 -15.83 -4.47 -3.15
N ALA A 39 -14.53 -4.26 -3.01
CA ALA A 39 -13.54 -5.34 -3.08
C ALA A 39 -13.71 -6.37 -1.96
N VAL A 40 -14.09 -5.94 -0.76
CA VAL A 40 -14.39 -6.80 0.39
C VAL A 40 -15.56 -7.75 0.11
N THR A 41 -16.48 -7.40 -0.80
CA THR A 41 -17.58 -8.28 -1.24
C THR A 41 -17.15 -9.39 -2.21
N GLY A 42 -15.84 -9.54 -2.47
CA GLY A 42 -15.28 -10.53 -3.40
C GLY A 42 -15.19 -10.04 -4.85
N ARG A 43 -15.52 -8.76 -5.13
CA ARG A 43 -15.48 -8.19 -6.47
C ARG A 43 -14.21 -7.40 -6.68
N LEU A 44 -13.26 -7.91 -7.49
CA LEU A 44 -11.99 -7.22 -7.75
C LEU A 44 -12.21 -5.76 -8.20
N ARG A 45 -11.48 -4.84 -7.57
CA ARG A 45 -11.43 -3.43 -7.97
C ARG A 45 -9.99 -3.00 -8.17
N VAL A 46 -9.76 -2.29 -9.27
CA VAL A 46 -8.46 -1.72 -9.62
C VAL A 46 -8.58 -0.19 -9.57
N ALA A 47 -7.51 0.46 -9.11
CA ALA A 47 -7.34 1.90 -9.13
C ALA A 47 -5.93 2.23 -9.62
N PHE A 48 -5.81 3.27 -10.43
CA PHE A 48 -4.53 3.81 -10.86
C PHE A 48 -4.40 5.23 -10.32
N LEU A 49 -3.33 5.48 -9.54
CA LEU A 49 -3.05 6.79 -8.96
C LEU A 49 -1.95 7.46 -9.79
N SER A 50 -2.35 8.45 -10.59
CA SER A 50 -1.46 9.26 -11.42
C SER A 50 -1.32 10.68 -10.88
N GLY A 51 -0.34 11.42 -11.39
CA GLY A 51 -0.06 12.80 -11.00
C GLY A 51 1.41 13.07 -10.77
N GLU A 52 1.76 14.33 -10.54
CA GLU A 52 3.15 14.81 -10.46
C GLU A 52 3.95 14.17 -9.33
N ARG A 53 5.28 14.11 -9.49
CA ARG A 53 6.19 13.63 -8.44
C ARG A 53 6.06 14.53 -7.22
N GLY A 54 5.93 13.93 -6.03
CA GLY A 54 5.80 14.68 -4.77
C GLY A 54 4.38 15.11 -4.39
N ILE A 55 3.37 14.94 -5.26
CA ILE A 55 1.98 15.37 -4.99
C ILE A 55 1.23 14.56 -3.92
N GLY A 56 1.91 13.59 -3.26
CA GLY A 56 1.32 12.80 -2.16
C GLY A 56 0.62 11.49 -2.55
N LYS A 57 0.81 10.95 -3.77
CA LYS A 57 0.16 9.70 -4.23
C LYS A 57 0.44 8.49 -3.33
N SER A 58 1.71 8.25 -3.00
CA SER A 58 2.12 7.13 -2.15
C SER A 58 1.59 7.29 -0.73
N SER A 59 1.52 8.52 -0.23
CA SER A 59 0.95 8.84 1.08
C SER A 59 -0.56 8.61 1.10
N LEU A 60 -1.29 9.02 0.05
CA LEU A 60 -2.72 8.74 -0.10
C LEU A 60 -3.00 7.23 -0.12
N ALA A 61 -2.26 6.47 -0.93
CA ALA A 61 -2.38 5.01 -0.97
C ALA A 61 -2.10 4.38 0.40
N ARG A 62 -1.07 4.85 1.11
CA ARG A 62 -0.74 4.39 2.47
C ARG A 62 -1.86 4.70 3.46
N PHE A 63 -2.43 5.90 3.40
CA PHE A 63 -3.53 6.32 4.27
C PHE A 63 -4.77 5.44 4.07
N VAL A 64 -5.22 5.28 2.82
CA VAL A 64 -6.38 4.42 2.52
C VAL A 64 -6.11 2.96 2.88
N ARG A 65 -4.89 2.46 2.71
CA ARG A 65 -4.50 1.12 3.16
C ARG A 65 -4.69 0.94 4.67
N VAL A 66 -4.30 1.92 5.47
CA VAL A 66 -4.47 1.89 6.94
C VAL A 66 -5.96 2.00 7.32
N LEU A 67 -6.74 2.82 6.62
CA LEU A 67 -8.19 2.88 6.81
C LEU A 67 -8.86 1.54 6.49
N ALA A 68 -8.50 0.93 5.36
CA ALA A 68 -9.05 -0.36 4.93
C ALA A 68 -8.79 -1.47 5.96
N ASP A 69 -7.56 -1.56 6.47
CA ASP A 69 -7.19 -2.52 7.53
C ASP A 69 -8.08 -2.33 8.77
N ARG A 70 -8.25 -1.09 9.24
CA ARG A 70 -9.09 -0.77 10.40
C ARG A 70 -10.57 -1.07 10.18
N GLU A 71 -11.14 -0.62 9.05
CA GLU A 71 -12.58 -0.67 8.79
C GLU A 71 -13.08 -2.04 8.34
N HIS A 72 -12.24 -2.81 7.63
CA HIS A 72 -12.67 -4.05 6.98
C HIS A 72 -11.87 -5.29 7.41
N GLN A 73 -10.90 -5.14 8.32
CA GLN A 73 -10.04 -6.24 8.77
C GLN A 73 -9.33 -6.94 7.60
N VAL A 74 -8.98 -6.17 6.56
CA VAL A 74 -8.28 -6.68 5.38
C VAL A 74 -6.78 -6.44 5.48
N LEU A 75 -6.00 -7.38 4.95
CA LEU A 75 -4.57 -7.21 4.84
C LEU A 75 -4.22 -6.19 3.75
N GLY A 76 -3.71 -5.03 4.18
CA GLY A 76 -3.14 -4.04 3.27
C GLY A 76 -1.67 -4.29 2.98
N LEU A 77 -1.31 -4.58 1.73
CA LEU A 77 0.09 -4.75 1.29
C LEU A 77 0.58 -3.55 0.49
N HIS A 78 1.87 -3.23 0.62
CA HIS A 78 2.55 -2.27 -0.24
C HIS A 78 3.89 -2.86 -0.72
N THR A 79 4.03 -2.96 -2.04
CA THR A 79 5.22 -3.52 -2.69
C THR A 79 5.81 -2.48 -3.64
N PHE A 80 7.04 -2.05 -3.38
CA PHE A 80 7.76 -1.17 -4.29
C PHE A 80 8.31 -1.97 -5.49
N LEU A 81 7.88 -1.61 -6.69
CA LEU A 81 8.23 -2.28 -7.94
C LEU A 81 9.26 -1.51 -8.78
N GLY A 82 9.93 -0.50 -8.21
CA GLY A 82 11.02 0.19 -8.91
C GLY A 82 12.13 -0.79 -9.30
N GLY A 83 12.57 -0.70 -10.57
CA GLY A 83 13.59 -1.58 -11.14
C GLY A 83 13.12 -3.00 -11.46
N VAL A 84 11.83 -3.33 -11.30
CA VAL A 84 11.28 -4.63 -11.71
C VAL A 84 11.02 -4.63 -13.21
N THR A 85 11.56 -5.62 -13.92
CA THR A 85 11.48 -5.73 -15.39
C THR A 85 10.76 -6.99 -15.88
N SER A 86 10.31 -7.88 -14.97
CA SER A 86 9.62 -9.12 -15.33
C SER A 86 8.42 -9.40 -14.44
N LEU A 87 7.42 -10.06 -15.03
CA LEU A 87 6.22 -10.51 -14.31
C LEU A 87 6.57 -11.48 -13.17
N ARG A 88 7.55 -12.36 -13.40
CA ARG A 88 8.03 -13.32 -12.40
C ARG A 88 8.57 -12.61 -11.16
N GLU A 89 9.44 -11.61 -11.35
CA GLU A 89 10.00 -10.84 -10.24
C GLU A 89 8.92 -10.01 -9.53
N MET A 90 7.98 -9.44 -10.27
CA MET A 90 6.82 -8.74 -9.68
C MET A 90 6.01 -9.66 -8.77
N ALA A 91 5.63 -10.84 -9.27
CA ALA A 91 4.88 -11.83 -8.51
C ALA A 91 5.65 -12.27 -7.25
N ARG A 92 6.95 -12.58 -7.40
CA ARG A 92 7.82 -12.95 -6.27
C ARG A 92 7.84 -11.88 -5.19
N ARG A 93 8.08 -10.60 -5.54
CA ARG A 93 8.11 -9.50 -4.55
C ARG A 93 6.78 -9.31 -3.82
N ILE A 94 5.66 -9.48 -4.52
CA ILE A 94 4.33 -9.38 -3.91
C ILE A 94 4.11 -10.52 -2.91
N LEU A 95 4.43 -11.75 -3.29
CA LEU A 95 4.29 -12.92 -2.42
C LEU A 95 5.25 -12.87 -1.22
N ASP A 96 6.50 -12.47 -1.41
CA ASP A 96 7.46 -12.30 -0.32
C ASP A 96 6.98 -11.23 0.67
N ARG A 97 6.39 -10.14 0.18
CA ARG A 97 5.83 -9.09 1.03
C ARG A 97 4.62 -9.60 1.82
N LEU A 98 3.73 -10.34 1.17
CA LEU A 98 2.58 -11.00 1.81
C LEU A 98 3.04 -11.92 2.95
N LEU A 99 4.05 -12.76 2.71
CA LEU A 99 4.61 -13.65 3.72
C LEU A 99 5.24 -12.87 4.88
N LYS A 100 6.07 -11.87 4.60
CA LYS A 100 6.75 -11.07 5.64
C LYS A 100 5.77 -10.27 6.51
N ASP A 101 4.72 -9.68 5.93
CA ASP A 101 3.71 -8.91 6.67
C ASP A 101 2.70 -9.81 7.42
N SER A 102 2.73 -11.13 7.20
CA SER A 102 1.81 -12.09 7.82
C SER A 102 2.37 -12.84 9.02
N VAL A 103 3.70 -12.87 9.21
CA VAL A 103 4.38 -13.69 10.25
C VAL A 103 3.80 -13.51 11.65
N GLU A 104 3.45 -12.28 12.02
CA GLU A 104 2.95 -11.94 13.36
C GLU A 104 1.41 -11.97 13.47
N ARG A 105 0.72 -12.46 12.44
CA ARG A 105 -0.75 -12.41 12.36
C ARG A 105 -1.34 -13.81 12.50
N SER A 106 -2.50 -13.88 13.17
CA SER A 106 -3.21 -15.15 13.43
C SER A 106 -3.63 -15.92 12.17
N TRP A 107 -3.61 -15.28 11.00
CA TRP A 107 -3.92 -15.88 9.71
C TRP A 107 -2.68 -16.27 8.90
N PHE A 108 -1.46 -16.19 9.47
CA PHE A 108 -0.22 -16.65 8.84
C PHE A 108 -0.34 -18.08 8.30
N ASP A 109 -0.88 -18.99 9.11
CA ASP A 109 -1.01 -20.40 8.74
C ASP A 109 -1.91 -20.60 7.53
N LYS A 110 -2.97 -19.79 7.37
CA LYS A 110 -3.85 -19.83 6.19
C LYS A 110 -3.09 -19.40 4.93
N VAL A 111 -2.27 -18.36 5.03
CA VAL A 111 -1.45 -17.88 3.92
C VAL A 111 -0.34 -18.86 3.58
N LYS A 112 0.32 -19.42 4.60
CA LYS A 112 1.32 -20.48 4.43
C LYS A 112 0.71 -21.74 3.81
N GLN A 113 -0.49 -22.13 4.19
CA GLN A 113 -1.19 -23.29 3.62
C GLN A 113 -1.58 -23.03 2.15
N PHE A 114 -2.11 -21.84 1.85
CA PHE A 114 -2.46 -21.45 0.47
C PHE A 114 -1.22 -21.40 -0.44
N LEU A 115 -0.12 -20.82 0.05
CA LEU A 115 1.12 -20.62 -0.70
C LEU A 115 2.06 -21.83 -0.67
N GLY A 116 1.97 -22.71 0.33
CA GLY A 116 2.85 -23.88 0.47
C GLY A 116 2.73 -24.86 -0.70
N ASN A 117 1.61 -24.84 -1.41
CA ASN A 117 1.43 -25.59 -2.66
C ASN A 117 2.21 -24.98 -3.84
N HIS A 118 2.72 -23.75 -3.70
CA HIS A 118 3.28 -22.95 -4.80
C HIS A 118 4.67 -22.33 -4.50
N VAL A 119 5.08 -22.24 -3.23
CA VAL A 119 6.31 -21.57 -2.79
C VAL A 119 7.20 -22.56 -2.03
N ARG A 120 8.32 -22.93 -2.64
CA ARG A 120 9.27 -23.94 -2.11
C ARG A 120 10.33 -23.35 -1.17
N GLN A 121 10.59 -22.04 -1.23
CA GLN A 121 11.59 -21.37 -0.39
C GLN A 121 11.24 -19.88 -0.23
N VAL A 122 11.49 -19.32 0.95
CA VAL A 122 11.33 -17.89 1.27
C VAL A 122 12.72 -17.30 1.50
N GLY A 123 13.01 -16.14 0.90
CA GLY A 123 14.29 -15.42 0.99
C GLY A 123 14.17 -14.01 1.57
#